data_AF-A0A377K743-F1
#
_entry.id   AF-A0A377K743-F1
#
_cell.length_a   1.000
_cell.length_b   1.000
_cell.length_c   1.000
_cell.angle_alpha   90.00
_cell.angle_beta   90.00
_cell.angle_gamma   90.00
#
_symmetry.space_group_name_H-M   'P 1'
#
loop_
_entity.id
_entity.type
_entity.pdbx_description
1 polymer ?
#
loop_
_entity_poly.entity_id
_entity_poly.type
_entity_poly.pdbx_seq_one_letter_code
_entity_poly.pdbx_strand_id
1 'polypeptide(L)'
;MVRLSRYPAKHGSVSLTLPVANYVAMSSGLSASGARYAIASRRFVSAEQLPLMALEISITPLDADASVLISTGIDATQTNHGRQHLDETQVRVFGQHLMQGIYTTQDGRSDVAISCCCQVSGERAAMLYRQRAPLAATYQCTTTCGQNADAAKTGVDRLAGRQTRRFRRVG
;
A
#
# COMPACT_ATOMS: atom_id res chain seq x y z
N MET A 1 11.21 11.60 14.67
CA MET A 1 10.76 10.34 14.04
C MET A 1 9.30 10.11 14.44
N VAL A 2 8.34 10.41 13.56
CA VAL A 2 6.91 10.16 13.84
C VAL A 2 6.58 8.75 13.34
N ARG A 3 6.57 7.78 14.26
CA ARG A 3 6.04 6.45 14.00
C ARG A 3 4.54 6.50 14.30
N LEU A 4 3.69 6.42 13.29
CA LEU A 4 2.23 6.32 13.47
C LEU A 4 1.89 4.91 13.98
N SER A 5 2.24 4.63 15.23
CA SER A 5 1.80 3.44 15.95
C SER A 5 0.49 3.78 16.66
N ARG A 6 -0.64 3.40 16.06
CA ARG A 6 -1.97 3.27 16.68
C ARG A 6 -2.36 4.42 17.62
N TYR A 7 -2.47 5.64 17.12
CA TYR A 7 -3.28 6.66 17.79
C TYR A 7 -4.74 6.50 17.35
N PRO A 8 -5.72 6.47 18.27
CA PRO A 8 -7.12 6.45 17.87
C PRO A 8 -7.43 7.74 17.10
N ALA A 9 -7.97 7.60 15.89
CA ALA A 9 -8.52 8.73 15.17
C ALA A 9 -9.62 9.35 16.04
N LYS A 10 -9.55 10.67 16.31
CA LYS A 10 -10.56 11.37 17.12
C LYS A 10 -11.89 11.49 16.38
N HIS A 11 -11.81 11.68 15.06
CA HIS A 11 -12.96 11.70 14.15
C HIS A 11 -12.57 10.97 12.86
N GLY A 12 -13.48 10.17 12.30
CA GLY A 12 -13.28 9.54 11.01
C GLY A 12 -14.57 9.27 10.26
N SER A 13 -14.50 9.26 8.94
CA SER A 13 -15.58 8.86 8.05
C SER A 13 -15.07 7.87 7.03
N VAL A 14 -15.94 6.96 6.62
CA VAL A 14 -15.65 5.94 5.61
C VAL A 14 -16.79 5.93 4.61
N SER A 15 -16.46 5.97 3.32
CA SER A 15 -17.44 5.80 2.25
C SER A 15 -16.98 4.74 1.25
N LEU A 16 -17.95 4.00 0.72
CA LEU A 16 -17.76 3.03 -0.36
C LEU A 16 -18.69 3.44 -1.50
N THR A 17 -18.11 3.71 -2.67
CA THR A 17 -18.88 4.02 -3.89
C THR A 17 -18.83 2.82 -4.83
N LEU A 18 -20.01 2.26 -5.12
CA LEU A 18 -20.22 1.23 -6.14
C LEU A 18 -20.67 1.89 -7.45
N PRO A 19 -20.35 1.34 -8.64
CA PRO A 19 -19.75 0.02 -8.89
C PRO A 19 -18.21 0.01 -8.94
N VAL A 20 -17.56 1.17 -8.82
CA VAL A 20 -16.11 1.35 -9.07
C VAL A 20 -15.22 0.79 -7.93
N ALA A 21 -15.82 0.14 -6.92
CA ALA A 21 -15.14 -0.36 -5.72
C ALA A 21 -14.19 0.68 -5.08
N ASN A 22 -14.61 1.96 -5.10
CA ASN A 22 -13.83 3.07 -4.56
C ASN A 22 -14.12 3.22 -3.07
N TYR A 23 -13.09 3.07 -2.25
CA TYR A 23 -13.14 3.22 -0.80
C TYR A 23 -12.39 4.47 -0.39
N VAL A 24 -13.05 5.34 0.36
CA VAL A 24 -12.46 6.57 0.91
C VAL A 24 -12.56 6.54 2.43
N ALA A 25 -11.44 6.79 3.11
CA ALA A 25 -11.39 6.95 4.55
C ALA A 25 -10.74 8.29 4.89
N MET A 26 -11.41 9.07 5.72
CA MET A 26 -10.88 10.30 6.29
C MET A 26 -10.74 10.13 7.79
N SER A 27 -9.64 10.61 8.35
CA SER A 27 -9.40 10.57 9.79
C SER A 27 -8.61 11.78 10.25
N SER A 28 -8.83 12.17 11.50
CA SER A 28 -7.98 13.15 12.18
C SER A 28 -7.42 12.57 13.47
N GLY A 29 -6.14 12.83 13.74
CA GLY A 29 -5.43 12.24 14.86
C GLY A 29 -4.34 13.15 15.41
N LEU A 30 -3.78 12.74 16.55
CA LEU A 30 -2.60 13.36 17.16
C LEU A 30 -1.39 12.46 16.94
N SER A 31 -0.24 13.07 16.66
CA SER A 31 1.06 12.39 16.73
C SER A 31 1.53 12.24 18.18
N ALA A 32 2.65 11.54 18.38
CA ALA A 32 3.27 11.37 19.69
C ALA A 32 3.68 12.69 20.36
N SER A 33 3.96 13.75 19.60
CA SER A 33 4.25 15.08 20.13
C SER A 33 3.00 15.94 20.35
N GLY A 34 1.80 15.41 20.10
CA GLY A 34 0.55 16.16 20.23
C GLY A 34 0.18 17.01 19.01
N ALA A 35 0.99 17.03 17.94
CA ALA A 35 0.63 17.73 16.71
C ALA A 35 -0.52 17.01 15.98
N ARG A 36 -1.47 17.77 15.43
CA ARG A 36 -2.65 17.27 14.69
C ARG A 36 -2.37 17.05 13.21
N TYR A 37 -2.98 16.00 12.68
CA TYR A 37 -2.93 15.63 11.27
C TYR A 37 -4.32 15.25 10.77
N ALA A 38 -4.61 15.60 9.52
CA ALA A 38 -5.66 14.99 8.73
C ALA A 38 -5.03 13.94 7.81
N ILE A 39 -5.67 12.76 7.72
CA ILE A 39 -5.24 11.68 6.84
C ILE A 39 -6.45 11.31 5.98
N ALA A 40 -6.26 11.42 4.67
CA ALA A 40 -7.16 10.94 3.66
C ALA A 40 -6.56 9.70 3.00
N SER A 41 -7.36 8.67 2.78
CA SER A 41 -6.97 7.51 1.98
C SER A 41 -8.06 7.15 1.00
N ARG A 42 -7.65 6.82 -0.23
CA ARG A 42 -8.54 6.37 -1.30
C ARG A 42 -7.95 5.11 -1.91
N ARG A 43 -8.77 4.09 -2.17
CA ARG A 43 -8.34 2.90 -2.91
C ARG A 43 -9.43 2.42 -3.84
N PHE A 44 -9.01 1.86 -4.97
CA PHE A 44 -9.92 1.20 -5.90
C PHE A 44 -9.26 -0.02 -6.54
N VAL A 45 -10.10 -0.93 -7.02
CA VAL A 45 -9.69 -2.07 -7.86
C VAL A 45 -10.29 -1.83 -9.25
N SER A 46 -9.45 -1.93 -10.29
CA SER A 46 -9.91 -1.65 -11.65
C SER A 46 -10.81 -2.77 -12.16
N ALA A 47 -12.01 -2.39 -12.62
CA ALA A 47 -12.93 -3.33 -13.28
C ALA A 47 -12.51 -3.67 -14.71
N GLU A 48 -11.73 -2.79 -15.36
CA GLU A 48 -11.24 -2.98 -16.73
C GLU A 48 -9.90 -3.75 -16.74
N GLN A 49 -9.04 -3.45 -15.76
CA GLN A 49 -7.77 -4.12 -15.56
C GLN A 49 -7.81 -4.87 -14.24
N LEU A 50 -8.52 -6.00 -14.21
CA LEU A 50 -8.74 -6.84 -13.02
C LEU A 50 -7.54 -7.03 -12.07
N PRO A 51 -6.29 -7.22 -12.54
CA PRO A 51 -5.16 -7.40 -11.63
C PRO A 51 -4.68 -6.09 -10.96
N LEU A 52 -5.16 -4.92 -11.40
CA LEU A 52 -4.71 -3.61 -10.95
C LEU A 52 -5.54 -3.12 -9.75
N MET A 53 -4.82 -2.73 -8.70
CA MET A 53 -5.34 -1.89 -7.62
C MET A 53 -4.53 -0.60 -7.52
N ALA A 54 -5.16 0.47 -7.04
CA ALA A 54 -4.46 1.68 -6.67
C ALA A 54 -4.89 2.16 -5.28
N LEU A 55 -3.97 2.80 -4.59
CA LEU A 55 -4.12 3.42 -3.29
C LEU A 55 -3.48 4.81 -3.35
N GLU A 56 -4.17 5.79 -2.81
CA GLU A 56 -3.66 7.13 -2.56
C GLU A 56 -3.82 7.43 -1.07
N ILE A 57 -2.81 8.08 -0.48
CA ILE A 57 -2.86 8.61 0.88
C ILE A 57 -2.37 10.05 0.85
N SER A 58 -3.13 10.95 1.47
CA SER A 58 -2.74 12.33 1.71
C SER A 58 -2.64 12.57 3.21
N ILE A 59 -1.52 13.14 3.66
CA ILE A 59 -1.29 13.51 5.05
C ILE A 59 -1.11 15.03 5.11
N THR A 60 -1.99 15.70 5.84
CA THR A 60 -1.95 17.16 6.01
C THR A 60 -1.67 17.48 7.48
N PRO A 61 -0.50 18.05 7.82
CA PRO A 61 -0.28 18.59 9.16
C PRO A 61 -1.13 19.85 9.36
N LEU A 62 -1.74 19.98 10.53
CA LEU A 62 -2.71 21.05 10.79
C LEU A 62 -2.19 22.18 11.69
N ASP A 63 -1.10 21.93 12.41
CA ASP A 63 -0.60 22.87 13.43
C ASP A 63 0.77 23.47 13.08
N ALA A 64 1.63 22.74 12.38
CA ALA A 64 2.99 23.15 12.04
C ALA A 64 3.54 22.32 10.87
N ASP A 65 4.67 22.74 10.32
CA ASP A 65 5.42 21.95 9.34
C ASP A 65 5.78 20.57 9.92
N ALA A 66 5.79 19.55 9.07
CA ALA A 66 6.00 18.18 9.49
C ALA A 66 6.98 17.42 8.58
N SER A 67 7.76 16.54 9.22
CA SER A 67 8.51 15.49 8.53
C SER A 67 7.69 14.21 8.58
N VAL A 68 7.30 13.72 7.40
CA VAL A 68 6.42 12.57 7.24
C VAL A 68 7.25 11.39 6.73
N LEU A 69 7.07 10.24 7.39
CA LEU A 69 7.68 8.98 7.01
C LEU A 69 6.58 8.02 6.53
N ILE A 70 6.67 7.59 5.28
CA ILE A 70 5.69 6.69 4.66
C ILE A 70 6.37 5.35 4.41
N SER A 71 5.91 4.30 5.08
CA SER A 71 6.39 2.94 4.87
C SER A 71 5.32 2.12 4.15
N THR A 72 5.69 1.46 3.06
CA THR A 72 4.79 0.63 2.26
C THR A 72 5.52 -0.57 1.68
N GLY A 73 4.80 -1.63 1.33
CA GLY A 73 5.47 -2.85 0.86
C GLY A 73 4.53 -3.92 0.34
N ILE A 74 5.10 -5.09 0.02
CA ILE A 74 4.38 -6.33 -0.22
C ILE A 74 4.54 -7.18 1.04
N ASP A 75 3.43 -7.44 1.71
CA ASP A 75 3.37 -8.35 2.84
C ASP A 75 2.75 -9.69 2.42
N ALA A 76 3.62 -10.66 2.16
CA ALA A 76 3.24 -12.03 1.80
C ALA A 76 3.26 -12.98 3.02
N THR A 77 3.29 -12.45 4.24
CA THR A 77 3.17 -13.27 5.48
C THR A 77 1.72 -13.45 5.93
N GLN A 78 0.78 -12.91 5.18
CA GLN A 78 -0.65 -13.03 5.45
C GLN A 78 -1.05 -14.51 5.53
N THR A 79 -1.89 -14.83 6.52
CA THR A 79 -2.35 -16.20 6.79
C THR A 79 -3.87 -16.27 6.68
N ASN A 80 -4.38 -17.41 6.22
CA ASN A 80 -5.80 -17.75 6.31
C ASN A 80 -5.95 -18.77 7.43
N HIS A 81 -6.75 -18.45 8.46
CA HIS A 81 -6.93 -19.30 9.64
C HIS A 81 -5.62 -19.77 10.29
N GLY A 82 -4.61 -18.90 10.32
CA GLY A 82 -3.30 -19.20 10.91
C GLY A 82 -2.36 -20.02 10.01
N ARG A 83 -2.77 -20.36 8.78
CA ARG A 83 -1.93 -21.06 7.80
C ARG A 83 -1.47 -20.11 6.70
N GLN A 84 -0.16 -20.07 6.47
CA GLN A 84 0.42 -19.41 5.28
C GLN A 84 0.18 -20.31 4.06
N HIS A 85 -0.16 -19.73 2.91
CA HIS A 85 -0.45 -20.47 1.68
C HIS A 85 0.54 -20.22 0.55
N LEU A 86 1.44 -19.27 0.73
CA LEU A 86 2.39 -18.81 -0.27
C LEU A 86 3.80 -19.03 0.27
N ASP A 87 4.61 -19.75 -0.49
CA ASP A 87 6.04 -19.85 -0.28
C ASP A 87 6.73 -18.83 -1.17
N GLU A 88 7.68 -18.08 -0.62
CA GLU A 88 8.44 -17.07 -1.35
C GLU A 88 9.46 -17.72 -2.27
N THR A 89 9.31 -17.50 -3.58
CA THR A 89 10.22 -18.03 -4.60
C THR A 89 11.27 -17.00 -4.99
N GLN A 90 10.88 -15.74 -5.17
CA GLN A 90 11.79 -14.67 -5.55
C GLN A 90 11.25 -13.30 -5.13
N VAL A 91 12.13 -12.42 -4.66
CA VAL A 91 11.78 -11.04 -4.33
C VAL A 91 12.82 -10.10 -4.91
N ARG A 92 12.36 -9.04 -5.59
CA ARG A 92 13.21 -8.08 -6.30
C ARG A 92 12.73 -6.66 -6.08
N VAL A 93 13.69 -5.76 -6.10
CA VAL A 93 13.49 -4.30 -6.17
C VAL A 93 14.09 -3.82 -7.48
N PHE A 94 13.35 -3.02 -8.22
CA PHE A 94 13.79 -2.45 -9.49
C PHE A 94 13.79 -0.92 -9.36
N GLY A 95 14.97 -0.32 -9.50
CA GLY A 95 15.14 1.11 -9.27
C GLY A 95 14.76 1.50 -7.84
N GLN A 96 14.06 2.62 -7.68
CA GLN A 96 13.72 3.21 -6.38
C GLN A 96 12.26 3.01 -5.95
N HIS A 97 11.38 2.59 -6.86
CA HIS A 97 9.93 2.63 -6.63
C HIS A 97 9.22 1.31 -6.90
N LEU A 98 9.80 0.40 -7.66
CA LEU A 98 9.16 -0.85 -8.08
C LEU A 98 9.66 -2.03 -7.23
N MET A 99 8.70 -2.76 -6.68
CA MET A 99 8.90 -3.95 -5.85
C MET A 99 8.13 -5.12 -6.47
N GLN A 100 8.74 -6.30 -6.54
CA GLN A 100 8.09 -7.51 -7.02
C GLN A 100 8.40 -8.70 -6.12
N GLY A 101 7.38 -9.47 -5.78
CA GLY A 101 7.48 -10.79 -5.18
C GLY A 101 6.84 -11.84 -6.08
N ILE A 102 7.52 -12.96 -6.25
CA ILE A 102 7.05 -14.17 -6.90
C ILE A 102 6.90 -15.23 -5.81
N TYR A 103 5.73 -15.85 -5.76
CA TYR A 103 5.35 -16.81 -4.75
C TYR A 103 4.77 -18.04 -5.42
N THR A 104 4.92 -19.20 -4.81
CA THR A 104 4.27 -20.43 -5.24
C THR A 104 3.30 -20.87 -4.15
N THR A 105 2.12 -21.37 -4.52
CA THR A 105 1.19 -21.94 -3.55
C THR A 105 1.83 -23.16 -2.88
N GLN A 106 1.58 -23.39 -1.59
CA GLN A 106 2.19 -24.51 -0.86
C GLN A 106 1.84 -25.91 -1.43
N ASP A 107 0.77 -26.02 -2.20
CA ASP A 107 0.41 -27.24 -2.93
C ASP A 107 1.13 -27.38 -4.29
N GLY A 108 1.98 -26.41 -4.65
CA GLY A 108 2.76 -26.34 -5.87
C GLY A 108 1.95 -26.09 -7.15
N ARG A 109 0.67 -25.73 -7.04
CA ARG A 109 -0.24 -25.69 -8.20
C ARG A 109 -0.26 -24.37 -8.95
N SER A 110 0.11 -23.27 -8.30
CA SER A 110 0.03 -21.93 -8.89
C SER A 110 1.19 -21.07 -8.46
N ASP A 111 1.66 -20.23 -9.39
CA ASP A 111 2.58 -19.14 -9.08
C ASP A 111 1.83 -17.81 -9.10
N VAL A 112 2.20 -16.92 -8.19
CA VAL A 112 1.59 -15.60 -7.97
C VAL A 112 2.70 -14.56 -8.02
N ALA A 113 2.55 -13.55 -8.88
CA ALA A 113 3.44 -12.43 -9.01
C ALA A 113 2.75 -11.16 -8.52
N ILE A 114 3.18 -10.66 -7.38
CA ILE A 114 2.71 -9.39 -6.82
C ILE A 114 3.75 -8.33 -7.13
N SER A 115 3.36 -7.28 -7.83
CA SER A 115 4.21 -6.14 -8.12
C SER A 115 3.56 -4.88 -7.59
N CYS A 116 4.34 -3.95 -7.06
CA CYS A 116 3.83 -2.64 -6.69
C CYS A 116 4.83 -1.53 -6.96
N CYS A 117 4.30 -0.38 -7.35
CA CYS A 117 5.06 0.85 -7.54
C CYS A 117 4.54 1.90 -6.55
N CYS A 118 5.42 2.63 -5.88
CA CYS A 118 5.04 3.73 -4.99
C CYS A 118 5.76 5.02 -5.34
N GLN A 119 5.00 6.11 -5.41
CA GLN A 119 5.47 7.46 -5.64
C GLN A 119 5.02 8.34 -4.49
N VAL A 120 5.92 9.19 -3.99
CA VAL A 120 5.64 10.14 -2.91
C VAL A 120 5.99 11.55 -3.36
N SER A 121 5.05 12.48 -3.22
CA SER A 121 5.25 13.89 -3.55
C SER A 121 6.28 14.52 -2.62
N GLY A 122 7.25 15.23 -3.20
CA GLY A 122 8.32 15.87 -2.43
C GLY A 122 9.26 14.89 -1.73
N GLU A 123 9.36 13.67 -2.24
CA GLU A 123 10.32 12.67 -1.77
C GLU A 123 11.74 13.24 -1.75
N ARG A 124 12.40 13.13 -0.59
CA ARG A 124 13.80 13.51 -0.44
C ARG A 124 14.74 12.31 -0.41
N ALA A 125 14.24 11.17 0.05
CA ALA A 125 14.97 9.92 0.09
C ALA A 125 13.99 8.73 0.16
N ALA A 126 14.31 7.68 -0.59
CA ALA A 126 13.72 6.36 -0.45
C ALA A 126 14.76 5.37 0.05
N MET A 127 14.38 4.55 1.02
CA MET A 127 15.12 3.36 1.40
C MET A 127 14.28 2.12 1.17
N LEU A 128 14.75 1.26 0.27
CA LEU A 128 14.19 -0.06 0.01
C LEU A 128 14.96 -1.10 0.83
N TYR A 129 14.24 -1.90 1.60
CA TYR A 129 14.85 -2.94 2.41
C TYR A 129 13.97 -4.18 2.52
N ARG A 130 14.63 -5.32 2.74
CA ARG A 130 13.98 -6.58 3.09
C ARG A 130 14.42 -6.97 4.49
N GLN A 131 13.47 -6.98 5.44
CA GLN A 131 13.67 -7.61 6.74
C GLN A 131 12.57 -8.66 6.88
N ARG A 132 12.90 -9.93 6.61
CA ARG A 132 12.01 -11.11 6.72
C ARG A 132 10.55 -10.78 6.42
N ALA A 133 10.14 -10.83 5.13
CA ALA A 133 8.78 -10.59 4.63
C ALA A 133 7.89 -9.76 5.60
N PRO A 134 7.69 -8.45 5.34
CA PRO A 134 7.45 -7.88 4.03
C PRO A 134 8.68 -7.37 3.26
N LEU A 135 8.56 -7.31 1.94
CA LEU A 135 9.39 -6.43 1.10
C LEU A 135 8.88 -5.01 1.29
N ALA A 136 9.72 -4.08 1.74
CA ALA A 136 9.28 -2.74 2.12
C ALA A 136 10.13 -1.62 1.50
N ALA A 137 9.47 -0.48 1.32
CA ALA A 137 10.04 0.80 0.97
C ALA A 137 9.62 1.82 2.03
N THR A 138 10.55 2.67 2.43
CA THR A 138 10.29 3.81 3.30
C THR A 138 10.70 5.09 2.60
N TYR A 139 9.78 6.04 2.56
CA TYR A 139 9.93 7.35 1.93
C TYR A 139 9.87 8.43 3.00
N GLN A 140 10.77 9.41 2.90
CA GLN A 140 10.74 10.59 3.76
C GLN A 140 10.46 11.85 2.93
N CYS A 141 9.48 12.63 3.36
CA CYS A 141 9.17 13.94 2.80
C CYS A 141 8.93 14.95 3.92
N THR A 142 9.07 16.24 3.58
CA THR A 142 8.74 17.35 4.45
C THR A 142 7.60 18.12 3.83
N THR A 143 6.59 18.46 4.63
CA THR A 143 5.43 19.23 4.20
C THR A 143 5.22 20.41 5.14
N THR A 144 4.73 21.52 4.59
CA THR A 144 4.39 22.72 5.36
C THR A 144 3.00 22.60 5.96
N CYS A 145 2.73 23.34 7.04
CA CYS A 145 1.41 23.39 7.66
C CYS A 145 0.31 23.67 6.61
N GLY A 146 -0.75 22.85 6.62
CA GLY A 146 -1.88 22.96 5.69
C GLY A 146 -1.64 22.42 4.27
N GLN A 147 -0.41 21.99 3.93
CA GLN A 147 -0.10 21.37 2.63
C GLN A 147 -0.08 19.84 2.73
N ASN A 148 -0.38 19.16 1.62
CA ASN A 148 -0.44 17.71 1.59
C ASN A 148 0.93 17.08 1.32
N ALA A 149 1.24 16.04 2.09
CA ALA A 149 2.17 15.00 1.67
C ALA A 149 1.36 13.85 1.05
N ASP A 150 1.46 13.70 -0.27
CA ASP A 150 0.72 12.69 -1.02
C ASP A 150 1.61 11.49 -1.38
N ALA A 151 1.04 10.30 -1.27
CA ALA A 151 1.64 9.06 -1.72
C ALA A 151 0.64 8.26 -2.55
N ALA A 152 1.06 7.88 -3.75
CA ALA A 152 0.31 7.00 -4.63
C ALA A 152 1.02 5.64 -4.71
N LYS A 153 0.25 4.57 -4.63
CA LYS A 153 0.73 3.20 -4.82
C LYS A 153 -0.18 2.49 -5.80
N THR A 154 0.42 1.87 -6.80
CA THR A 154 -0.26 0.92 -7.68
C THR A 154 0.25 -0.48 -7.40
N GLY A 155 -0.66 -1.45 -7.42
CA GLY A 155 -0.36 -2.86 -7.24
C GLY A 155 -0.93 -3.65 -8.41
N VAL A 156 -0.16 -4.59 -8.92
CA VAL A 156 -0.61 -5.56 -9.92
C VAL A 156 -0.33 -6.95 -9.39
N ASP A 157 -1.36 -7.78 -9.31
CA ASP A 157 -1.22 -9.20 -9.01
C ASP A 157 -1.54 -10.03 -10.25
N ARG A 158 -0.65 -10.94 -10.64
CA ARG A 158 -0.92 -11.89 -11.72
C ARG A 158 -0.57 -13.30 -11.28
N LEU A 159 -1.44 -14.24 -11.63
CA LEU A 159 -1.05 -15.65 -11.71
C LEU A 159 0.05 -15.79 -12.76
N ALA A 160 1.25 -16.15 -12.33
CA ALA A 160 2.41 -16.36 -13.18
C ALA A 160 2.28 -17.72 -13.88
N GLY A 161 1.51 -17.80 -14.97
CA GLY A 161 1.51 -18.97 -15.87
C GLY A 161 0.52 -20.11 -15.54
N ARG A 162 0.23 -20.89 -16.59
CA ARG A 162 -0.76 -21.99 -16.79
C ARG A 162 -2.26 -21.73 -16.56
N GLN A 163 -2.70 -20.79 -15.73
CA GLN A 163 -4.14 -20.66 -15.36
C GLN A 163 -4.89 -19.42 -15.91
N THR A 164 -4.36 -18.70 -16.90
CA THR A 164 -5.05 -17.52 -17.48
C THR A 164 -6.29 -17.84 -18.34
N ARG A 165 -6.75 -19.11 -18.42
CA ARG A 165 -7.90 -19.51 -19.26
C ARG A 165 -9.27 -19.54 -18.56
N ARG A 166 -9.38 -19.25 -17.26
CA ARG A 166 -10.64 -19.47 -16.51
C ARG A 166 -11.36 -18.25 -15.93
N PHE A 167 -11.16 -17.07 -16.51
CA PHE A 167 -12.13 -15.98 -16.38
C PHE A 167 -12.57 -15.50 -17.78
N ARG A 168 -13.25 -16.38 -18.52
CA ARG A 168 -14.17 -15.92 -19.56
C ARG A 168 -15.49 -15.56 -18.87
N ARG A 169 -15.88 -14.30 -19.03
CA ARG A 169 -17.20 -13.73 -18.74
C ARG A 169 -18.29 -14.78 -19.03
N VAL A 170 -19.02 -15.21 -18.01
CA VAL A 170 -20.34 -15.82 -18.22
C VAL A 170 -21.25 -14.65 -18.58
N GLY A 171 -21.76 -14.68 -19.80
CA GLY A 171 -22.77 -13.73 -20.28
C GLY A 171 -24.13 -13.99 -19.65
#